data_AF-A0A351G4U1-F1
#
_entry.id   AF-A0A351G4U1-F1
#
_cell.length_a   1.000
_cell.length_b   1.000
_cell.length_c   1.000
_cell.angle_alpha   90.00
_cell.angle_beta   90.00
_cell.angle_gamma   90.00
#
_symmetry.space_group_name_H-M   'P 1'
#
loop_
_entity.id
_entity.type
_entity.pdbx_description
1 polymer ?
#
loop_
_entity_poly.entity_id
_entity_poly.type
_entity_poly.pdbx_seq_one_letter_code
_entity_poly.pdbx_strand_id
1 'polypeptide(L)'
;MLAILFVLVFQSSLVVIFRLFQFPADLFNQGFGFEALPLWMAWAIIILAASSAALTEEVGFRGYSQVLLEKHYGPFLGIIITSVLFVLFHLNQAWALPALVQLFAAGLFAGVFAYTSGSLVPGIISHFIIDVVNFSYWWSDIAGKFEYKPIAITGVDLHFIVWLVILVASSVLSIWGLFKIKAIQLQS
;
A
#
# COMPACT_ATOMS: atom_id res chain seq x y z
N MET A 1 12.92 -8.19 4.98
CA MET A 1 13.00 -6.92 5.74
C MET A 1 12.29 -5.79 5.02
N LEU A 2 12.70 -5.38 3.81
CA LEU A 2 12.08 -4.25 3.11
C LEU A 2 10.60 -4.43 2.76
N ALA A 3 10.18 -5.66 2.44
CA ALA A 3 8.76 -5.93 2.19
C ALA A 3 7.88 -5.61 3.43
N ILE A 4 8.33 -6.05 4.60
CA ILE A 4 7.66 -5.76 5.88
C ILE A 4 7.66 -4.25 6.16
N LEU A 5 8.78 -3.58 5.90
CA LEU A 5 8.85 -2.13 6.08
C LEU A 5 7.87 -1.39 5.16
N PHE A 6 7.68 -1.83 3.92
CA PHE A 6 6.68 -1.25 3.03
C PHE A 6 5.26 -1.45 3.59
N VAL A 7 4.92 -2.65 4.03
CA VAL A 7 3.64 -2.94 4.70
C VAL A 7 3.43 -1.99 5.88
N LEU A 8 4.44 -1.82 6.74
CA LEU A 8 4.37 -0.95 7.90
C LEU A 8 4.18 0.51 7.51
N VAL A 9 4.95 1.03 6.55
CA VAL A 9 4.81 2.41 6.04
C VAL A 9 3.40 2.62 5.51
N PHE A 10 2.91 1.72 4.66
CA PHE A 10 1.59 1.84 4.05
C PHE A 10 0.48 1.82 5.11
N GLN A 11 0.44 0.80 5.96
CA GLN A 11 -0.61 0.64 6.96
C GLN A 11 -0.60 1.76 8.01
N SER A 12 0.58 2.12 8.51
CA SER A 12 0.68 3.23 9.46
C SER A 12 0.31 4.57 8.82
N SER A 13 0.61 4.80 7.54
CA SER A 13 0.21 6.00 6.83
C SER A 13 -1.31 6.11 6.66
N LEU A 14 -2.01 4.99 6.41
CA LEU A 14 -3.47 4.94 6.36
C LEU A 14 -4.08 5.28 7.72
N VAL A 15 -3.56 4.67 8.79
CA VAL A 15 -4.04 4.98 10.15
C VAL A 15 -3.79 6.44 10.49
N VAL A 16 -2.60 6.97 10.23
CA VAL A 16 -2.26 8.37 10.52
C VAL A 16 -3.15 9.32 9.72
N ILE A 17 -3.35 9.11 8.41
CA ILE A 17 -4.20 10.01 7.62
C ILE A 17 -5.66 9.97 8.10
N PHE A 18 -6.19 8.80 8.47
CA PHE A 18 -7.56 8.68 8.98
C PHE A 18 -7.72 9.02 10.46
N ARG A 19 -6.62 9.34 11.15
CA ARG A 19 -6.63 10.05 12.42
C ARG A 19 -6.49 11.57 12.23
N LEU A 20 -6.05 12.05 11.07
CA LEU A 20 -6.06 13.47 10.72
C LEU A 20 -7.40 13.89 10.10
N PHE A 21 -7.96 13.04 9.26
CA PHE A 21 -9.26 13.21 8.59
C PHE A 21 -10.19 12.07 9.00
N GLN A 22 -11.50 12.32 9.04
CA GLN A 22 -12.46 11.26 9.39
C GLN A 22 -12.38 10.12 8.37
N PHE A 23 -12.23 8.88 8.85
CA PHE A 23 -12.30 7.69 8.00
C PHE A 23 -13.70 7.60 7.34
N PRO A 24 -13.79 7.60 6.00
CA PRO A 24 -15.06 7.50 5.30
C PRO A 24 -15.45 6.01 5.13
N ALA A 25 -15.85 5.37 6.23
CA ALA A 25 -16.12 3.93 6.28
C ALA A 25 -17.09 3.45 5.17
N ASP A 26 -18.12 4.23 4.87
CA ASP A 26 -19.11 3.89 3.84
C ASP A 26 -18.51 3.77 2.42
N LEU A 27 -17.43 4.50 2.11
CA LEU A 27 -16.77 4.42 0.80
C LEU A 27 -15.84 3.20 0.69
N PHE A 28 -15.36 2.69 1.83
CA PHE A 28 -14.48 1.53 1.90
C PHE A 28 -15.26 0.21 2.03
N ASN A 29 -16.45 0.25 2.63
CA ASN A 29 -17.37 -0.88 2.66
C ASN A 29 -18.17 -0.95 1.35
N GLN A 30 -17.67 -1.67 0.35
CA GLN A 30 -18.39 -1.84 -0.91
C GLN A 30 -19.46 -2.94 -0.89
N GLY A 31 -19.84 -3.46 0.29
CA GLY A 31 -21.02 -4.34 0.41
C GLY A 31 -20.88 -5.73 -0.20
N PHE A 32 -19.68 -6.33 -0.18
CA PHE A 32 -19.45 -7.70 -0.66
C PHE A 32 -20.20 -8.79 0.12
N GLY A 33 -20.84 -8.44 1.25
CA GLY A 33 -21.68 -9.35 2.01
C GLY A 33 -20.90 -10.48 2.69
N PHE A 34 -19.63 -10.27 3.02
CA PHE A 34 -18.80 -11.28 3.70
C PHE A 34 -19.40 -11.76 5.03
N GLU A 35 -20.20 -10.91 5.70
CA GLU A 35 -20.94 -11.26 6.91
C GLU A 35 -21.91 -12.45 6.70
N ALA A 36 -22.38 -12.68 5.47
CA ALA A 36 -23.27 -13.79 5.13
C ALA A 36 -22.52 -15.08 4.75
N LEU A 37 -21.19 -15.05 4.67
CA LEU A 37 -20.35 -16.18 4.27
C LEU A 37 -19.74 -16.88 5.49
N PRO A 38 -19.50 -18.21 5.41
CA PRO A 38 -18.62 -18.88 6.36
C PRO A 38 -17.23 -18.23 6.40
N LEU A 39 -16.66 -18.09 7.59
CA LEU A 39 -15.38 -17.39 7.80
C LEU A 39 -14.25 -17.90 6.89
N TRP A 40 -14.13 -19.22 6.72
CA TRP A 40 -13.12 -19.83 5.86
C TRP A 40 -13.28 -19.45 4.39
N MET A 41 -14.52 -19.28 3.91
CA MET A 41 -14.82 -18.90 2.54
C MET A 41 -14.50 -17.42 2.30
N ALA A 42 -14.84 -16.57 3.27
CA ALA A 42 -14.50 -15.15 3.22
C ALA A 42 -12.97 -14.93 3.17
N TRP A 43 -12.20 -15.63 4.02
CA TRP A 43 -10.74 -15.60 3.96
C TRP A 43 -10.17 -16.17 2.67
N ALA A 44 -10.75 -17.24 2.12
CA ALA A 44 -10.31 -17.79 0.84
C ALA A 44 -10.46 -16.77 -0.30
N ILE A 45 -11.58 -16.04 -0.34
CA ILE A 45 -11.83 -14.97 -1.32
C ILE A 45 -10.83 -13.83 -1.14
N ILE A 46 -10.59 -13.39 0.10
CA ILE A 46 -9.62 -12.32 0.41
C ILE A 46 -8.22 -12.70 -0.07
N ILE A 47 -7.76 -13.91 0.25
CA ILE A 47 -6.43 -14.38 -0.14
C ILE A 47 -6.33 -14.46 -1.66
N LEU A 48 -7.36 -14.97 -2.34
CA LEU A 48 -7.37 -15.05 -3.80
C LEU A 48 -7.34 -13.66 -4.45
N ALA A 49 -8.16 -12.74 -3.97
CA ALA A 49 -8.24 -11.38 -4.48
C ALA A 49 -6.91 -10.62 -4.26
N ALA A 50 -6.35 -10.68 -3.06
CA ALA A 50 -5.06 -10.08 -2.73
C ALA A 50 -3.91 -10.68 -3.56
N SER A 51 -3.92 -12.00 -3.78
CA SER A 51 -2.92 -12.67 -4.61
C SER A 51 -3.01 -12.23 -6.07
N SER A 52 -4.24 -12.13 -6.60
CA SER A 52 -4.48 -11.68 -7.97
C SER A 52 -4.02 -10.24 -8.15
N ALA A 53 -4.43 -9.33 -7.28
CA ALA A 53 -4.05 -7.91 -7.34
C ALA A 53 -2.52 -7.77 -7.25
N ALA A 54 -1.91 -8.30 -6.20
CA ALA A 54 -0.47 -8.21 -6.00
C ALA A 54 0.35 -8.76 -7.18
N LEU A 55 -0.04 -9.90 -7.75
CA LEU A 55 0.71 -10.47 -8.88
C LEU A 55 0.48 -9.67 -10.17
N THR A 56 -0.77 -9.42 -10.52
CA THR A 56 -1.11 -8.78 -11.81
C THR A 56 -0.66 -7.33 -11.85
N GLU A 57 -0.81 -6.59 -10.75
CA GLU A 57 -0.46 -5.17 -10.69
C GLU A 57 1.06 -4.96 -10.60
N GLU A 58 1.79 -5.75 -9.81
CA GLU A 58 3.26 -5.61 -9.78
C GLU A 58 3.90 -6.02 -11.11
N VAL A 59 3.42 -7.11 -11.74
CA VAL A 59 3.92 -7.53 -13.06
C VAL A 59 3.54 -6.51 -14.14
N GLY A 60 2.30 -6.04 -14.17
CA GLY A 60 1.81 -5.12 -15.20
C GLY A 60 2.38 -3.70 -15.09
N PHE A 61 2.35 -3.12 -13.87
CA PHE A 61 2.85 -1.76 -13.67
C PHE A 61 4.37 -1.72 -13.55
N ARG A 62 5.00 -2.57 -12.72
CA ARG A 62 6.44 -2.47 -12.43
C ARG A 62 7.26 -3.34 -13.39
N GLY A 63 6.80 -4.55 -13.67
CA GLY A 63 7.50 -5.49 -14.56
C GLY A 63 7.44 -5.11 -16.05
N TYR A 64 6.33 -4.55 -16.50
CA TYR A 64 6.13 -4.19 -17.91
C TYR A 64 6.15 -2.68 -18.14
N SER A 65 5.17 -1.95 -17.61
CA SER A 65 4.96 -0.53 -17.94
C SER A 65 6.14 0.35 -17.51
N GLN A 66 6.57 0.20 -16.25
CA GLN A 66 7.70 0.95 -15.71
C GLN A 66 8.97 0.65 -16.51
N VAL A 67 9.34 -0.62 -16.73
CA VAL A 67 10.54 -0.99 -17.49
C VAL A 67 10.58 -0.34 -18.88
N LEU A 68 9.46 -0.27 -19.58
CA LEU A 68 9.39 0.40 -20.89
C LEU A 68 9.58 1.91 -20.77
N LEU A 69 8.92 2.54 -19.79
CA LEU A 69 9.02 3.98 -19.56
C LEU A 69 10.41 4.39 -19.05
N GLU A 70 11.06 3.57 -18.22
CA GLU A 70 12.43 3.78 -17.77
C GLU A 70 13.43 3.77 -18.94
N LYS A 71 13.25 2.85 -19.90
CA LYS A 71 14.09 2.78 -21.11
C LYS A 71 13.93 4.00 -22.02
N HIS A 72 12.73 4.57 -22.09
CA HIS A 72 12.43 5.68 -23.01
C HIS A 72 12.64 7.06 -22.39
N TYR A 73 12.28 7.24 -21.11
CA TYR A 73 12.28 8.54 -20.40
C TYR A 73 13.25 8.59 -19.22
N GLY A 74 13.94 7.50 -18.90
CA GLY A 74 14.81 7.37 -17.74
C GLY A 74 14.05 6.95 -16.47
N PRO A 75 14.79 6.49 -15.43
CA PRO A 75 14.20 5.84 -14.26
C PRO A 75 13.27 6.74 -13.45
N PHE A 76 13.64 8.01 -13.29
CA PHE A 76 12.85 8.98 -12.53
C PHE A 76 11.46 9.21 -13.14
N LEU A 77 11.39 9.49 -14.44
CA LEU A 77 10.12 9.70 -15.13
C LEU A 77 9.34 8.39 -15.29
N GLY A 78 10.02 7.27 -15.53
CA GLY A 78 9.36 5.95 -15.61
C GLY A 78 8.58 5.61 -14.35
N ILE A 79 9.18 5.80 -13.17
CA ILE A 79 8.53 5.57 -11.88
C ILE A 79 7.35 6.52 -11.66
N ILE A 80 7.52 7.82 -11.93
CA ILE A 80 6.45 8.82 -11.72
C ILE A 80 5.27 8.52 -12.64
N ILE A 81 5.51 8.31 -13.93
CA ILE A 81 4.45 8.07 -14.91
C ILE A 81 3.70 6.78 -14.57
N THR A 82 4.39 5.69 -14.27
CA THR A 82 3.73 4.44 -13.84
C THR A 82 2.92 4.64 -12.57
N SER A 83 3.40 5.43 -11.60
CA SER A 83 2.68 5.71 -10.37
C SER A 83 1.41 6.53 -10.61
N VAL A 84 1.43 7.47 -11.56
CA VAL A 84 0.23 8.19 -12.00
C VAL A 84 -0.76 7.23 -12.67
N LEU A 85 -0.29 6.38 -13.58
CA LEU A 85 -1.13 5.38 -14.26
C LEU A 85 -1.79 4.43 -13.25
N PHE A 86 -1.05 4.03 -12.21
CA PHE A 86 -1.56 3.22 -11.10
C PHE A 86 -2.72 3.91 -10.39
N VAL A 87 -2.58 5.19 -10.03
CA VAL A 87 -3.67 5.97 -9.42
C VAL A 87 -4.87 6.07 -10.36
N LEU A 88 -4.65 6.40 -11.63
CA LEU A 88 -5.72 6.53 -12.62
C LEU A 88 -6.52 5.24 -12.78
N PHE A 89 -5.84 4.09 -12.75
CA PHE A 89 -6.49 2.77 -12.82
C PHE A 89 -7.43 2.50 -11.65
N HIS A 90 -7.21 3.15 -10.50
CA HIS A 90 -8.04 2.99 -9.30
C HIS A 90 -9.20 3.98 -9.20
N LEU A 91 -9.27 5.02 -10.04
CA LEU A 91 -10.29 6.07 -9.93
C LEU A 91 -11.73 5.56 -10.19
N ASN A 92 -11.90 4.34 -10.66
CA ASN A 92 -13.20 3.69 -10.76
C ASN A 92 -13.73 3.18 -9.39
N GLN A 93 -12.91 3.20 -8.34
CA GLN A 93 -13.26 2.74 -7.00
C GLN A 93 -13.71 3.92 -6.12
N ALA A 94 -14.78 3.73 -5.34
CA ALA A 94 -15.33 4.77 -4.46
C ALA A 94 -14.31 5.26 -3.40
N TRP A 95 -13.46 4.36 -2.91
CA TRP A 95 -12.43 4.67 -1.90
C TRP A 95 -11.17 5.34 -2.47
N ALA A 96 -10.99 5.39 -3.79
CA ALA A 96 -9.75 5.86 -4.40
C ALA A 96 -9.51 7.36 -4.18
N LEU A 97 -10.56 8.19 -4.24
CA LEU A 97 -10.44 9.64 -4.02
C LEU A 97 -9.92 9.98 -2.61
N PRO A 98 -10.49 9.42 -1.52
CA PRO A 98 -9.92 9.58 -0.18
C PRO A 98 -8.47 9.10 -0.03
N ALA A 99 -8.03 8.14 -0.84
CA ALA A 99 -6.73 7.48 -0.74
C ALA A 99 -5.73 7.89 -1.84
N LEU A 100 -5.98 8.97 -2.61
CA LEU A 100 -5.14 9.34 -3.76
C LEU A 100 -3.66 9.47 -3.42
N VAL A 101 -3.37 10.16 -2.32
CA VAL A 101 -1.99 10.40 -1.87
C VAL A 101 -1.32 9.07 -1.51
N GLN A 102 -2.04 8.17 -0.85
CA GLN A 102 -1.56 6.84 -0.49
C GLN A 102 -1.34 5.96 -1.71
N LEU A 103 -2.27 5.96 -2.67
CA LEU A 103 -2.13 5.23 -3.94
C LEU A 103 -0.90 5.70 -4.71
N PHE A 104 -0.71 7.01 -4.83
CA PHE A 104 0.45 7.57 -5.52
C PHE A 104 1.76 7.24 -4.78
N ALA A 105 1.78 7.40 -3.46
CA ALA A 105 2.95 7.10 -2.64
C ALA A 105 3.31 5.60 -2.67
N ALA A 106 2.32 4.71 -2.65
CA ALA A 106 2.53 3.27 -2.83
C ALA A 106 3.07 2.95 -4.24
N GLY A 107 2.55 3.64 -5.26
CA GLY A 107 3.07 3.67 -6.62
C GLY A 107 4.57 3.95 -6.64
N LEU A 108 4.96 5.10 -6.09
CA LEU A 108 6.35 5.55 -6.04
C LEU A 108 7.23 4.60 -5.24
N PHE A 109 6.76 4.14 -4.08
CA PHE A 109 7.54 3.25 -3.22
C PHE A 109 7.82 1.93 -3.92
N ALA A 110 6.79 1.27 -4.46
CA ALA A 110 6.94 0.02 -5.21
C ALA A 110 7.81 0.22 -6.45
N GLY A 111 7.66 1.34 -7.16
CA GLY A 111 8.46 1.63 -8.36
C GLY A 111 9.93 1.86 -8.06
N VAL A 112 10.26 2.69 -7.06
CA VAL A 112 11.65 2.87 -6.58
C VAL A 112 12.22 1.54 -6.11
N PHE A 113 11.42 0.74 -5.43
CA PHE A 113 11.88 -0.53 -4.89
C PHE A 113 12.14 -1.57 -5.98
N ALA A 114 11.27 -1.69 -6.98
CA ALA A 114 11.49 -2.55 -8.15
C ALA A 114 12.75 -2.12 -8.91
N TYR A 115 12.92 -0.81 -9.14
CA TYR A 115 14.09 -0.26 -9.84
C TYR A 115 15.39 -0.53 -9.07
N THR A 116 15.41 -0.24 -7.76
CA THR A 116 16.61 -0.40 -6.93
C THR A 116 16.93 -1.83 -6.60
N SER A 117 15.95 -2.72 -6.43
CA SER A 117 16.21 -4.13 -6.11
C SER A 117 16.42 -5.00 -7.34
N GLY A 118 15.97 -4.55 -8.52
CA GLY A 118 15.90 -5.38 -9.72
C GLY A 118 14.96 -6.56 -9.60
N SER A 119 14.05 -6.55 -8.61
CA SER A 119 13.16 -7.67 -8.30
C SER A 119 11.73 -7.20 -7.99
N LEU A 120 10.75 -7.94 -8.48
CA LEU A 120 9.33 -7.73 -8.15
C LEU A 120 8.92 -8.48 -6.88
N VAL A 121 9.67 -9.50 -6.47
CA VAL A 121 9.28 -10.43 -5.39
C VAL A 121 8.93 -9.69 -4.09
N PRO A 122 9.78 -8.78 -3.56
CA PRO A 122 9.42 -8.13 -2.30
C PRO A 122 8.31 -7.07 -2.49
N GLY A 123 8.09 -6.54 -3.70
CA GLY A 123 6.90 -5.74 -4.03
C GLY A 123 5.62 -6.57 -3.95
N ILE A 124 5.59 -7.71 -4.65
CA ILE A 124 4.46 -8.67 -4.66
C ILE A 124 4.11 -9.12 -3.25
N ILE A 125 5.10 -9.50 -2.43
CA ILE A 125 4.86 -9.92 -1.04
C ILE A 125 4.23 -8.79 -0.23
N SER A 126 4.73 -7.56 -0.37
CA SER A 126 4.22 -6.41 0.38
C SER A 126 2.80 -6.08 -0.01
N HIS A 127 2.54 -6.01 -1.32
CA HIS A 127 1.23 -5.71 -1.90
C HIS A 127 0.20 -6.75 -1.44
N PHE A 128 0.54 -8.05 -1.53
CA PHE A 128 -0.31 -9.13 -1.05
C PHE A 128 -0.68 -8.95 0.44
N ILE A 129 0.30 -8.68 1.31
CA ILE A 129 0.04 -8.50 2.74
C ILE A 129 -0.83 -7.25 2.98
N ILE A 130 -0.54 -6.15 2.28
CA ILE A 130 -1.32 -4.91 2.35
C ILE A 130 -2.78 -5.20 1.99
N ASP A 131 -3.03 -5.91 0.89
CA ASP A 131 -4.38 -6.22 0.44
C ASP A 131 -5.09 -7.20 1.36
N VAL A 132 -4.41 -8.22 1.89
CA VAL A 132 -5.02 -9.10 2.90
C VAL A 132 -5.48 -8.29 4.11
N VAL A 133 -4.64 -7.39 4.63
CA VAL A 133 -5.02 -6.51 5.74
C VAL A 133 -6.16 -5.58 5.32
N ASN A 134 -6.08 -5.00 4.13
CA ASN A 134 -7.08 -4.01 3.72
C ASN A 134 -8.44 -4.64 3.43
N PHE A 135 -8.44 -5.77 2.75
CA PHE A 135 -9.67 -6.47 2.39
C PHE A 135 -10.32 -7.05 3.65
N SER A 136 -9.54 -7.42 4.68
CA SER A 136 -10.07 -7.94 5.95
C SER A 136 -10.50 -6.87 6.95
N TYR A 137 -9.81 -5.72 7.05
CA TYR A 137 -10.14 -4.64 7.99
C TYR A 137 -10.96 -3.51 7.39
N TRP A 138 -10.60 -3.01 6.21
CA TRP A 138 -11.24 -1.82 5.64
C TRP A 138 -12.43 -2.16 4.73
N TRP A 139 -12.37 -3.31 4.06
CA TRP A 139 -13.38 -3.69 3.07
C TRP A 139 -14.46 -4.62 3.64
N SER A 140 -14.06 -5.62 4.43
CA SER A 140 -14.98 -6.67 4.89
C SER A 140 -15.25 -6.68 6.39
N ASP A 141 -14.54 -5.86 7.17
CA ASP A 141 -14.61 -5.81 8.64
C ASP A 141 -14.45 -7.17 9.35
N ILE A 142 -13.93 -8.20 8.67
CA ILE A 142 -13.79 -9.57 9.20
C ILE A 142 -12.78 -9.61 10.36
N ALA A 143 -11.69 -8.86 10.24
CA ALA A 143 -10.61 -8.86 11.24
C ALA A 143 -10.75 -7.74 12.28
N GLY A 144 -11.69 -6.81 12.09
CA GLY A 144 -11.94 -5.67 12.96
C GLY A 144 -12.38 -4.43 12.19
N LYS A 145 -12.82 -3.39 12.91
CA LYS A 145 -13.30 -2.12 12.35
C LYS A 145 -12.41 -0.95 12.76
N PHE A 146 -12.31 0.06 11.91
CA PHE A 146 -11.66 1.32 12.26
C PHE A 146 -12.67 2.35 12.79
N GLU A 147 -12.83 2.42 14.12
CA GLU A 147 -13.81 3.31 14.77
C GLU A 147 -13.18 4.58 15.38
N TYR A 148 -11.88 4.80 15.17
CA TYR A 148 -11.19 5.94 15.74
C TYR A 148 -11.60 7.26 15.09
N LYS A 149 -11.77 8.28 15.94
CA LYS A 149 -12.07 9.65 15.51
C LYS A 149 -10.79 10.46 15.25
N PRO A 150 -10.88 11.53 14.45
CA PRO A 150 -9.76 12.43 14.23
C PRO A 150 -9.21 13.05 15.52
N ILE A 151 -7.91 13.34 15.54
CA ILE A 151 -7.24 14.02 16.65
C ILE A 151 -7.78 15.43 16.92
N ALA A 152 -8.45 16.04 15.94
CA ALA A 152 -9.18 17.30 16.13
C ALA A 152 -10.35 17.16 17.13
N ILE A 153 -10.86 15.94 17.32
CA ILE A 153 -11.96 15.62 18.26
C ILE A 153 -11.40 15.01 19.54
N THR A 154 -10.49 14.04 19.43
CA THR A 154 -9.99 13.27 20.57
C THR A 154 -8.79 13.91 21.27
N GLY A 155 -8.15 14.89 20.65
CA GLY A 155 -6.78 15.30 20.97
C GLY A 155 -5.75 14.29 20.45
N VAL A 156 -4.47 14.64 20.61
CA VAL A 156 -3.33 13.74 20.34
C VAL A 156 -3.27 12.68 21.42
N ASP A 157 -3.73 11.47 21.11
CA ASP A 157 -3.74 10.33 22.03
C ASP A 157 -2.60 9.33 21.75
N LEU A 158 -2.46 8.35 22.65
CA LEU A 158 -1.42 7.33 22.54
C LEU A 158 -1.53 6.50 21.25
N HIS A 159 -2.75 6.20 20.78
CA HIS A 159 -2.95 5.44 19.56
C HIS A 159 -2.37 6.20 18.36
N PHE A 160 -2.67 7.49 18.22
CA PHE A 160 -2.09 8.33 17.16
C PHE A 160 -0.57 8.40 17.26
N ILE A 161 -0.02 8.64 18.46
CA ILE A 161 1.44 8.74 18.66
C ILE A 161 2.14 7.45 18.25
N VAL A 162 1.64 6.29 18.68
CA VAL A 162 2.24 4.99 18.35
C VAL A 162 2.30 4.78 16.84
N TRP A 163 1.18 5.01 16.13
CA TRP A 163 1.14 4.83 14.68
C TRP A 163 1.99 5.86 13.93
N LEU A 164 2.07 7.09 14.41
CA LEU A 164 2.96 8.11 13.86
C LEU A 164 4.44 7.72 14.03
N VAL A 165 4.82 7.19 15.20
CA VAL A 165 6.18 6.69 15.45
C VAL A 165 6.50 5.51 14.55
N ILE A 166 5.57 4.56 14.39
CA ILE A 166 5.74 3.43 13.46
C ILE A 166 5.94 3.92 12.03
N LEU A 167 5.14 4.90 11.58
CA LEU A 167 5.27 5.50 10.24
C LEU A 167 6.63 6.12 10.03
N VAL A 168 7.08 6.96 10.96
CA VAL A 168 8.39 7.64 10.85
C VAL A 168 9.53 6.63 10.89
N ALA A 169 9.53 5.71 11.86
CA ALA A 169 10.59 4.71 12.00
C ALA A 169 10.67 3.79 10.78
N SER A 170 9.53 3.26 10.32
CA SER A 170 9.50 2.38 9.15
C SER A 170 9.88 3.09 7.85
N SER A 171 9.52 4.37 7.69
CA SER A 171 9.93 5.19 6.54
C SER A 171 11.44 5.42 6.51
N VAL A 172 12.02 5.80 7.65
CA VAL A 172 13.48 6.00 7.78
C VAL A 172 14.23 4.70 7.48
N LEU A 173 13.79 3.58 8.05
CA LEU A 173 14.40 2.27 7.82
C LEU A 173 14.25 1.81 6.36
N SER A 174 13.12 2.12 5.71
CA SER A 174 12.89 1.82 4.29
C SER A 174 13.88 2.58 3.41
N ILE A 175 13.99 3.90 3.60
CA ILE A 175 14.91 4.75 2.86
C ILE A 175 16.36 4.29 3.06
N TRP A 176 16.75 4.02 4.30
CA TRP A 176 18.08 3.49 4.63
C TRP A 176 18.34 2.15 3.93
N GLY A 177 17.37 1.23 3.94
CA GLY A 177 17.48 -0.06 3.28
C GLY A 177 17.63 0.06 1.76
N LEU A 178 16.94 1.01 1.12
CA LEU A 178 17.09 1.30 -0.32
C LEU A 178 18.51 1.80 -0.64
N PHE A 179 19.06 2.71 0.16
CA PHE A 179 20.44 3.18 -0.01
C PHE A 179 21.46 2.05 0.16
N LYS A 180 21.24 1.15 1.13
CA LYS A 180 22.08 -0.03 1.34
C LYS A 180 22.09 -0.96 0.13
N ILE A 181 20.92 -1.26 -0.45
CA ILE A 181 20.83 -2.11 -1.65
C ILE A 181 21.59 -1.48 -2.82
N LYS A 182 21.34 -0.20 -3.08
CA LYS A 182 21.99 0.51 -4.18
C LYS A 182 23.52 0.51 -4.02
N ALA A 183 24.02 0.69 -2.81
CA ALA A 183 25.46 0.64 -2.54
C ALA A 183 26.08 -0.74 -2.83
N ILE A 184 25.38 -1.83 -2.51
CA ILE A 184 25.83 -3.20 -2.79
C ILE A 184 25.87 -3.46 -4.29
N GLN A 185 24.86 -3.02 -5.04
CA GLN A 185 24.81 -3.20 -6.50
C GLN A 185 25.89 -2.42 -7.26
N LEU A 186 26.34 -1.27 -6.74
CA LEU A 186 27.44 -0.52 -7.34
C LEU A 186 28.81 -1.17 -7.11
N GLN A 187 28.90 -2.16 -6.23
CA GLN A 187 30.12 -2.90 -5.90
C GLN A 187 30.22 -4.27 -6.60
N SER A 188 29.14 -4.74 -7.23
CA SER A 188 29.05 -6.00 -7.98
C SER A 188 29.21 -5.79 -9.48
#